data_AF-A0A2J8RY48-F1
#
_entry.id   AF-A0A2J8RY48-F1
#
_cell.length_a   1.000
_cell.length_b   1.000
_cell.length_c   1.000
_cell.angle_alpha   90.00
_cell.angle_beta   90.00
_cell.angle_gamma   90.00
#
_symmetry.space_group_name_H-M   'P 1'
#
loop_
_entity.id
_entity.type
_entity.pdbx_description
1 polymer ?
#
loop_
_entity_poly.entity_id
_entity_poly.type
_entity_poly.pdbx_seq_one_letter_code
_entity_poly.pdbx_strand_id
1 'polypeptide(L)'
;DNFIESSFWNFDALFQPQQHPARDQHDTFFLRDPAEALQLPMDYVQRVKRTHSQGGYGSQGYKYNWKLDEARKNLLRTHTTSASARALYRLAQKKPFTPVKYFSIDRVFRNETLDATHLAEFHQIEGVVADHGLTLGQPPPSSFPPVPRPESQG
;
A
#
# COMPACT_ATOMS: atom_id res chain seq x y z
N ASP A 1 5.22 14.42 1.81
CA ASP A 1 4.59 13.52 0.82
C ASP A 1 5.65 12.75 0.05
N ASN A 2 5.55 11.41 0.06
CA ASN A 2 6.46 10.53 -0.68
C ASN A 2 5.69 9.96 -1.88
N PHE A 3 5.83 10.57 -3.07
CA PHE A 3 5.22 10.04 -4.29
C PHE A 3 5.95 8.80 -4.81
N ILE A 4 7.26 8.72 -4.52
CA ILE A 4 8.08 7.56 -4.85
C ILE A 4 7.89 6.49 -3.78
N GLU A 5 7.56 5.29 -4.22
CA GLU A 5 7.39 4.12 -3.37
C GLU A 5 8.19 2.95 -3.94
N SER A 6 8.78 2.13 -3.08
CA SER A 6 9.38 0.87 -3.54
C SER A 6 8.28 -0.13 -3.92
N SER A 7 8.50 -0.96 -4.92
CA SER A 7 7.58 -2.05 -5.29
C SER A 7 7.27 -2.99 -4.13
N PHE A 8 8.20 -3.15 -3.19
CA PHE A 8 7.97 -3.87 -1.94
C PHE A 8 6.76 -3.31 -1.17
N TRP A 9 6.78 -2.02 -0.84
CA TRP A 9 5.71 -1.38 -0.07
C TRP A 9 4.43 -1.17 -0.87
N ASN A 10 4.55 -0.95 -2.19
CA ASN A 10 3.39 -0.74 -3.04
C ASN A 10 2.67 -2.05 -3.39
N PHE A 11 3.36 -3.19 -3.42
CA PHE A 11 2.75 -4.46 -3.85
C PHE A 11 3.05 -5.62 -2.90
N ASP A 12 4.32 -5.96 -2.70
CA ASP A 12 4.69 -7.21 -2.02
C ASP A 12 4.22 -7.26 -0.56
N ALA A 13 4.33 -6.16 0.17
CA ALA A 13 3.91 -6.01 1.57
C ALA A 13 2.39 -6.10 1.75
N LEU A 14 1.62 -5.87 0.68
CA LEU A 14 0.16 -6.03 0.62
C LEU A 14 -0.26 -7.44 0.18
N PHE A 15 0.71 -8.36 0.06
CA PHE A 15 0.49 -9.71 -0.43
C PHE A 15 0.03 -9.77 -1.91
N GLN A 16 0.32 -8.74 -2.73
CA GLN A 16 0.05 -8.78 -4.16
C GLN A 16 1.19 -9.51 -4.91
N PRO A 17 0.92 -10.57 -5.70
CA PRO A 17 1.96 -11.38 -6.33
C PRO A 17 2.76 -10.60 -7.38
N GLN A 18 4.02 -10.99 -7.64
CA GLN A 18 4.90 -10.28 -8.58
C GLN A 18 4.47 -10.39 -10.04
N GLN A 19 3.78 -11.47 -10.41
CA GLN A 19 3.20 -11.68 -11.74
C GLN A 19 1.84 -10.99 -11.95
N HIS A 20 1.39 -10.16 -11.00
CA HIS A 20 0.09 -9.49 -11.12
C HIS A 20 0.12 -8.43 -12.24
N PRO A 21 -0.89 -8.37 -13.13
CA PRO A 21 -0.93 -7.43 -14.26
C PRO A 21 -0.72 -5.97 -13.86
N ALA A 22 -1.32 -5.54 -12.73
CA ALA A 22 -1.12 -4.18 -12.22
C ALA A 22 0.34 -3.78 -11.90
N ARG A 23 1.31 -4.72 -11.92
CA ARG A 23 2.75 -4.44 -11.78
C ARG A 23 3.45 -4.28 -13.13
N ASP A 24 2.73 -4.37 -14.24
CA ASP A 24 3.25 -4.15 -15.58
C ASP A 24 3.57 -2.66 -15.79
N GLN A 25 4.55 -2.38 -16.66
CA GLN A 25 4.91 -1.02 -17.08
C GLN A 25 3.75 -0.32 -17.78
N HIS A 26 2.85 -1.08 -18.40
CA HIS A 26 1.62 -0.54 -18.97
C HIS A 26 0.67 0.03 -17.93
N ASP A 27 0.71 -0.39 -16.66
CA ASP A 27 -0.19 0.08 -15.60
C ASP A 27 0.52 0.95 -14.54
N THR A 28 1.84 0.82 -14.43
CA THR A 28 2.64 1.44 -13.36
C THR A 28 3.80 2.28 -13.90
N PHE A 29 3.93 3.51 -13.41
CA PHE A 29 5.09 4.36 -13.68
C PHE A 29 6.30 3.95 -12.83
N PHE A 30 7.19 3.13 -13.39
CA PHE A 30 8.48 2.82 -12.79
C PHE A 30 9.49 3.94 -12.99
N LEU A 31 10.36 4.16 -11.99
CA LEU A 31 11.41 5.16 -12.08
C LEU A 31 12.63 4.64 -12.83
N ARG A 32 13.21 5.52 -13.65
CA ARG A 32 14.56 5.30 -14.21
C ARG A 32 15.66 5.74 -13.24
N ASP A 33 15.42 6.81 -12.47
CA ASP A 33 16.36 7.35 -11.49
C ASP A 33 15.59 8.04 -10.34
N PRO A 34 15.74 7.61 -9.08
CA PRO A 34 16.44 6.39 -8.63
C PRO A 34 15.62 5.13 -8.97
N ALA A 35 16.18 4.21 -9.77
CA ALA A 35 15.47 2.98 -10.19
C ALA A 35 15.23 2.00 -9.04
N GLU A 36 16.11 1.97 -8.03
CA GLU A 36 16.04 1.01 -6.92
C GLU A 36 15.95 1.70 -5.56
N ALA A 37 15.21 1.08 -4.64
CA ALA A 37 15.11 1.50 -3.26
C ALA A 37 16.43 1.24 -2.53
N LEU A 38 16.99 2.28 -1.91
CA LEU A 38 18.26 2.21 -1.18
C LEU A 38 18.16 1.35 0.09
N GLN A 39 17.00 1.35 0.75
CA GLN A 39 16.79 0.65 2.02
C GLN A 39 15.40 0.02 2.09
N LEU A 40 15.36 -1.21 2.60
CA LEU A 40 14.12 -1.96 2.86
C LEU A 40 14.29 -2.72 4.19
N PRO A 41 13.23 -2.95 4.97
CA PRO A 41 13.31 -3.67 6.24
C PRO A 41 13.53 -5.18 6.02
N MET A 42 14.80 -5.60 5.90
CA MET A 42 15.17 -6.95 5.46
C MET A 42 14.50 -8.08 6.25
N ASP A 43 14.35 -7.94 7.56
CA ASP A 43 13.66 -8.96 8.37
C ASP A 43 12.20 -9.14 7.96
N TYR A 44 11.52 -8.04 7.64
CA TYR A 44 10.14 -8.09 7.16
C TYR A 44 10.07 -8.59 5.71
N VAL A 45 10.98 -8.12 4.85
CA VAL A 45 11.12 -8.60 3.47
C VAL A 45 11.30 -10.12 3.43
N GLN A 46 12.10 -10.69 4.32
CA GLN A 46 12.33 -12.14 4.36
C GLN A 46 11.09 -12.92 4.78
N ARG A 47 10.28 -12.38 5.71
CA ARG A 47 8.98 -12.98 6.07
C ARG A 47 8.00 -12.92 4.89
N VAL A 48 7.92 -11.77 4.20
CA VAL A 48 7.10 -11.60 2.99
C VAL A 48 7.53 -12.56 1.89
N LYS A 49 8.83 -12.64 1.58
CA LYS A 49 9.39 -13.60 0.62
C LYS A 49 8.97 -15.03 0.93
N ARG A 50 9.13 -15.45 2.19
CA ARG A 50 8.76 -16.79 2.66
C ARG A 50 7.27 -17.05 2.43
N THR A 51 6.39 -16.16 2.87
CA THR A 51 4.94 -16.41 2.80
C THR A 51 4.39 -16.29 1.39
N HIS A 52 4.95 -15.41 0.55
CA HIS A 52 4.61 -15.34 -0.88
C HIS A 52 4.96 -16.64 -1.61
N SER A 53 6.15 -17.19 -1.36
CA SER A 53 6.65 -18.35 -2.13
C SER A 53 6.20 -19.69 -1.55
N GLN A 54 6.38 -19.90 -0.25
CA GLN A 54 6.23 -21.20 0.43
C GLN A 54 4.97 -21.28 1.30
N GLY A 55 4.31 -20.15 1.55
CA GLY A 55 3.21 -20.06 2.51
C GLY A 55 3.68 -19.91 3.96
N GLY A 56 2.73 -20.03 4.88
CA GLY A 56 2.90 -19.72 6.30
C GLY A 56 1.65 -19.04 6.88
N TYR A 57 1.58 -18.93 8.21
CA TYR A 57 0.44 -18.34 8.92
C TYR A 57 -0.93 -18.93 8.51
N GLY A 58 -0.97 -20.21 8.13
CA GLY A 58 -2.18 -20.90 7.65
C GLY A 58 -2.44 -20.82 6.14
N SER A 59 -1.68 -20.02 5.39
CA SER A 59 -1.77 -19.92 3.93
C SER A 59 -0.77 -20.84 3.22
N GLN A 60 -1.11 -21.27 2.00
CA GLN A 60 -0.22 -22.04 1.11
C GLN A 60 0.74 -21.15 0.30
N GLY A 61 0.61 -19.82 0.39
CA GLY A 61 1.34 -18.90 -0.47
C GLY A 61 0.90 -18.98 -1.94
N TYR A 62 1.66 -18.32 -2.81
CA TYR A 62 1.42 -18.31 -4.27
C TYR A 62 2.27 -19.33 -5.04
N LYS A 63 3.15 -20.07 -4.36
CA LYS A 63 3.95 -21.17 -4.95
C LYS A 63 4.77 -20.76 -6.18
N TYR A 64 5.42 -19.59 -6.10
CA TYR A 64 6.32 -19.06 -7.14
C TYR A 64 7.64 -18.59 -6.53
N ASN A 65 8.64 -18.34 -7.38
CA ASN A 65 9.92 -17.80 -6.95
C ASN A 65 9.85 -16.27 -6.80
N TRP A 66 9.76 -15.79 -5.56
CA TRP A 66 9.75 -14.36 -5.25
C TRP A 66 11.15 -13.76 -5.40
N LYS A 67 11.28 -12.71 -6.22
CA LYS A 67 12.55 -12.05 -6.57
C LYS A 67 12.72 -10.76 -5.80
N LEU A 68 13.88 -10.58 -5.14
CA LEU A 68 14.17 -9.36 -4.38
C LEU A 68 14.34 -8.14 -5.29
N ASP A 69 14.93 -8.33 -6.46
CA ASP A 69 15.20 -7.24 -7.40
C ASP A 69 13.89 -6.60 -7.90
N GLU A 70 12.83 -7.40 -8.08
CA GLU A 70 11.49 -6.90 -8.40
C GLU A 70 10.89 -6.04 -7.29
N ALA A 71 11.17 -6.37 -6.03
CA ALA A 71 10.69 -5.61 -4.88
C ALA A 71 11.47 -4.31 -4.65
N ARG A 72 12.72 -4.23 -5.15
CA ARG A 72 13.57 -3.04 -5.07
C ARG A 72 13.19 -1.95 -6.06
N LYS A 73 12.57 -2.28 -7.19
CA LYS A 73 12.18 -1.29 -8.21
C LYS A 73 11.34 -0.17 -7.60
N ASN A 74 11.76 1.08 -7.78
CA ASN A 74 10.96 2.23 -7.39
C ASN A 74 9.93 2.56 -8.47
N LEU A 75 8.81 3.10 -8.02
CA LEU A 75 7.68 3.52 -8.84
C LEU A 75 7.02 4.76 -8.24
N LEU A 76 6.15 5.39 -9.01
CA LEU A 76 5.19 6.34 -8.47
C LEU A 76 4.02 5.56 -7.84
N ARG A 77 3.67 5.91 -6.61
CA ARG A 77 2.64 5.21 -5.82
C ARG A 77 1.32 5.08 -6.60
N THR A 78 0.82 3.87 -6.74
CA THR A 78 -0.41 3.58 -7.52
C THR A 78 -1.71 3.61 -6.70
N HIS A 79 -1.59 3.55 -5.37
CA HIS A 79 -2.71 3.62 -4.43
C HIS A 79 -2.22 3.97 -3.00
N THR A 80 -3.08 4.64 -2.21
CA THR A 80 -2.78 5.04 -0.82
C THR A 80 -2.61 3.86 0.14
N THR A 81 -3.03 2.65 -0.25
CA THR A 81 -2.88 1.43 0.56
C THR A 81 -1.44 1.10 0.92
N SER A 82 -0.46 1.55 0.13
CA SER A 82 0.96 1.44 0.47
C SER A 82 1.33 2.28 1.71
N ALA A 83 0.71 3.46 1.88
CA ALA A 83 0.86 4.28 3.08
C ALA A 83 0.26 3.57 4.30
N SER A 84 -0.90 2.94 4.14
CA SER A 84 -1.52 2.10 5.17
C SER A 84 -0.65 0.90 5.54
N ALA A 85 -0.02 0.23 4.58
CA ALA A 85 0.92 -0.86 4.85
C ALA A 85 2.09 -0.41 5.73
N ARG A 86 2.67 0.77 5.42
CA ARG A 86 3.72 1.38 6.26
C ARG A 86 3.21 1.73 7.65
N ALA A 87 2.00 2.30 7.76
CA ALA A 87 1.40 2.65 9.05
C ALA A 87 1.16 1.42 9.92
N LEU A 88 0.56 0.36 9.36
CA LEU A 88 0.31 -0.91 10.04
C LEU A 88 1.62 -1.62 10.43
N TYR A 89 2.64 -1.58 9.57
CA TYR A 89 3.96 -2.13 9.91
C TYR A 89 4.57 -1.44 11.13
N ARG A 90 4.51 -0.09 11.20
CA ARG A 90 4.99 0.67 12.37
C ARG A 90 4.15 0.38 13.61
N LEU A 91 2.83 0.29 13.47
CA LEU A 91 1.93 -0.07 14.56
C LEU A 91 2.30 -1.43 15.15
N ALA A 92 2.61 -2.42 14.29
CA ALA A 92 3.01 -3.77 14.72
C ALA A 92 4.33 -3.80 15.51
N GLN A 93 5.16 -2.74 15.46
CA GLN A 93 6.37 -2.63 16.27
C GLN A 93 6.08 -2.11 17.69
N LYS A 94 4.90 -1.52 17.93
CA LYS A 94 4.53 -1.01 19.26
C LYS A 94 4.13 -2.15 20.17
N LYS A 95 4.65 -2.11 21.40
CA LYS A 95 4.25 -3.01 22.49
C LYS A 95 3.81 -2.18 23.69
N PRO A 96 2.60 -2.38 24.24
CA PRO A 96 1.55 -3.29 23.74
C PRO A 96 0.92 -2.80 22.42
N PHE A 97 0.18 -3.69 21.74
CA PHE A 97 -0.69 -3.27 20.64
C PHE A 97 -1.74 -2.27 21.15
N THR A 98 -2.08 -1.28 20.34
CA THR A 98 -3.12 -0.30 20.64
C THR A 98 -4.03 -0.17 19.42
N PRO A 99 -5.36 -0.28 19.57
CA PRO A 99 -6.28 -0.07 18.46
C PRO A 99 -6.15 1.33 17.85
N VAL A 100 -6.28 1.42 16.53
CA VAL A 100 -6.12 2.68 15.80
C VAL A 100 -7.12 2.83 14.67
N LYS A 101 -7.33 4.09 14.29
CA LYS A 101 -8.05 4.50 13.09
C LYS A 101 -7.13 5.45 12.33
N TYR A 102 -6.80 5.10 11.09
CA TYR A 102 -6.02 5.93 10.19
C TYR A 102 -6.89 6.39 9.02
N PHE A 103 -6.58 7.56 8.51
CA PHE A 103 -7.09 8.03 7.23
C PHE A 103 -5.94 8.70 6.46
N SER A 104 -6.05 8.68 5.14
CA SER A 104 -5.11 9.38 4.26
C SER A 104 -5.85 9.89 3.03
N ILE A 105 -5.52 11.11 2.62
CA ILE A 105 -5.91 11.69 1.34
C ILE A 105 -4.60 12.06 0.66
N ASP A 106 -4.27 11.39 -0.43
CA ASP A 106 -3.02 11.63 -1.13
C ASP A 106 -3.20 11.40 -2.63
N ARG A 107 -2.29 11.96 -3.42
CA ARG A 107 -2.26 11.77 -4.85
C ARG A 107 -1.60 10.44 -5.20
N VAL A 108 -2.17 9.75 -6.17
CA VAL A 108 -1.69 8.48 -6.71
C VAL A 108 -1.59 8.57 -8.22
N PHE A 109 -0.73 7.72 -8.80
CA PHE A 109 -0.36 7.75 -10.21
C PHE A 109 -0.63 6.39 -10.84
N ARG A 110 -1.37 6.37 -11.95
CA ARG A 110 -1.62 5.14 -12.70
C ARG A 110 -1.35 5.40 -14.18
N ASN A 111 -0.66 4.47 -14.82
CA ASN A 111 -0.35 4.59 -16.23
C ASN A 111 -1.51 4.10 -17.08
N GLU A 112 -2.73 4.56 -16.82
CA GLU A 112 -3.88 4.17 -17.63
C GLU A 112 -3.84 4.88 -18.98
N THR A 113 -4.43 4.25 -20.01
CA THR A 113 -4.50 4.85 -21.34
C THR A 113 -5.26 6.17 -21.22
N LEU A 114 -4.60 7.28 -21.56
CA LEU A 114 -5.20 8.61 -21.52
C LEU A 114 -6.45 8.64 -22.42
N ASP A 115 -7.62 8.55 -21.81
CA ASP A 115 -8.88 8.90 -22.43
C ASP A 115 -9.46 10.15 -21.77
N ALA A 116 -10.56 10.66 -22.29
CA ALA A 116 -11.18 11.90 -21.81
C ALA A 116 -11.63 11.86 -20.33
N THR A 117 -11.57 10.70 -19.67
CA THR A 117 -12.05 10.46 -18.30
C THR A 117 -10.97 9.94 -17.34
N HIS A 118 -9.84 9.43 -17.83
CA HIS A 118 -8.77 8.85 -17.00
C HIS A 118 -7.55 9.78 -16.94
N LEU A 119 -7.41 10.48 -15.81
CA LEU A 119 -6.20 11.25 -15.50
C LEU A 119 -5.09 10.30 -15.02
N ALA A 120 -3.86 10.53 -15.49
CA ALA A 120 -2.67 9.79 -15.05
C ALA A 120 -2.36 9.96 -13.54
N GLU A 121 -2.94 10.98 -12.91
CA GLU A 121 -2.90 11.21 -11.47
C GLU A 121 -4.26 11.65 -10.93
N PHE A 122 -4.62 11.18 -9.73
CA PHE A 122 -5.84 11.57 -9.02
C PHE A 122 -5.65 11.43 -7.50
N HIS A 123 -6.57 12.00 -6.72
CA HIS A 123 -6.55 11.89 -5.26
C HIS A 123 -7.33 10.65 -4.81
N GLN A 124 -6.69 9.80 -4.01
CA GLN A 124 -7.33 8.66 -3.38
C GLN A 124 -7.51 8.91 -1.88
N ILE A 125 -8.70 8.62 -1.38
CA ILE A 125 -9.04 8.68 0.05
C ILE A 125 -9.09 7.23 0.57
N GLU A 126 -8.40 6.95 1.67
CA GLU A 126 -8.43 5.64 2.32
C GLU A 126 -8.58 5.78 3.83
N GLY A 127 -9.36 4.88 4.44
CA GLY A 127 -9.50 4.74 5.87
C GLY A 127 -9.21 3.30 6.30
N VAL A 128 -8.46 3.14 7.41
CA VAL A 128 -8.09 1.84 7.97
C VAL A 128 -8.42 1.81 9.46
N VAL A 129 -9.14 0.79 9.90
CA VAL A 129 -9.40 0.50 11.32
C VAL A 129 -8.67 -0.78 11.68
N ALA A 130 -7.87 -0.75 12.76
CA ALA A 130 -7.20 -1.92 13.30
C ALA A 130 -7.55 -2.05 14.78
N ASP A 131 -8.26 -3.12 15.13
CA ASP A 131 -8.72 -3.46 16.48
C ASP A 131 -8.86 -4.98 16.61
N HIS A 132 -9.16 -5.47 17.81
CA HIS A 132 -9.42 -6.88 18.07
C HIS A 132 -10.83 -7.28 17.64
N GLY A 133 -10.96 -8.44 17.00
CA GLY A 133 -12.26 -9.06 16.72
C GLY A 133 -13.14 -8.29 15.73
N LEU A 134 -12.55 -7.50 14.82
CA LEU A 134 -13.29 -6.83 13.74
C LEU A 134 -14.02 -7.85 12.85
N THR A 135 -15.23 -7.49 12.38
CA THR A 135 -16.06 -8.34 11.52
C THR A 135 -16.54 -7.58 10.28
N LEU A 136 -17.03 -8.30 9.27
CA LEU A 136 -17.53 -7.70 8.02
C LEU A 136 -18.74 -6.76 8.24
N GLY A 137 -19.62 -7.08 9.17
CA GLY A 137 -20.86 -6.32 9.44
C GLY A 137 -20.66 -5.09 10.33
N GLN A 138 -19.42 -4.76 10.70
CA GLN A 138 -19.15 -3.65 11.58
C GLN A 138 -19.48 -2.32 10.89
N PRO A 139 -20.44 -1.53 11.43
CA PRO A 139 -20.78 -0.25 10.81
C PRO A 139 -19.58 0.70 10.86
N PRO A 140 -19.47 1.66 9.92
CA PRO A 140 -18.50 2.73 10.04
C PRO A 140 -18.66 3.36 11.44
N PRO A 141 -17.56 3.55 12.20
CA PRO A 141 -17.67 3.93 13.59
C PRO A 141 -18.41 5.27 13.74
N SER A 142 -19.33 5.34 14.69
CA SER A 142 -20.17 6.51 15.04
C SER A 142 -19.39 7.75 15.52
N SER A 143 -18.06 7.74 15.42
CA SER A 143 -17.14 8.72 16.04
C SER A 143 -16.24 9.43 15.03
N PHE A 144 -16.58 9.45 13.74
CA PHE A 144 -15.95 10.42 12.85
C PHE A 144 -16.43 11.83 13.27
N PRO A 145 -15.56 12.72 13.79
CA PRO A 145 -15.92 14.11 13.88
C PRO A 145 -16.23 14.61 12.46
N PRO A 146 -17.27 15.44 12.27
CA PRO A 146 -17.60 15.97 10.96
C PRO A 146 -16.39 16.71 10.39
N VAL A 147 -16.08 16.48 9.11
CA VAL A 147 -15.07 17.24 8.37
C VAL A 147 -15.53 18.70 8.35
N PRO A 148 -14.72 19.67 8.83
CA PRO A 148 -15.07 21.08 8.73
C PRO A 148 -15.27 21.44 7.26
N ARG A 149 -16.43 22.00 6.92
CA ARG A 149 -16.63 22.59 5.59
C ARG A 149 -15.65 23.75 5.43
N PRO A 150 -14.98 23.90 4.27
CA PRO A 150 -14.21 25.10 4.01
C PRO A 150 -15.16 26.29 4.11
N GLU A 151 -14.82 27.23 5.00
CA GLU A 151 -15.53 28.48 5.11
C GLU A 151 -15.46 29.16 3.74
N SER A 152 -16.63 29.43 3.15
CA SER A 152 -16.73 30.34 2.03
C SER A 152 -16.27 31.70 2.53
N GLN A 153 -15.03 32.08 2.22
CA GLN A 153 -14.62 33.46 2.34
C GLN A 153 -15.50 34.26 1.37
N GLY A 154 -16.31 35.14 1.94
CA GLY A 154 -17.11 36.13 1.22
C GLY A 154 -16.30 37.33 0.77
#